data_AF-A0A1Y5HZK2-F1
#
_entry.id   AF-A0A1Y5HZK2-F1
#
_cell.length_a   1.000
_cell.length_b   1.000
_cell.length_c   1.000
_cell.angle_alpha   90.00
_cell.angle_beta   90.00
_cell.angle_gamma   90.00
#
_symmetry.space_group_name_H-M   'P 1'
#
loop_
_entity.id
_entity.type
_entity.pdbx_description
1 polymer ?
#
loop_
_entity_poly.entity_id
_entity_poly.type
_entity_poly.pdbx_seq_one_letter_code
_entity_poly.pdbx_strand_id
1 'polypeptide(L)' 'FDDAHDSGLYDWKYLRHLCDKQDTLWQDYLDKLSAANLARESNVIQFKSL' A
#
# COMPACT_ATOMS: atom_id res chain seq x y z
N PHE A 1 4.97 -5.55 -9.31
CA PHE A 1 5.35 -4.48 -8.37
C PHE A 1 6.83 -4.18 -8.60
N ASP A 2 7.29 -2.95 -8.36
CA ASP A 2 8.68 -2.55 -8.60
C ASP A 2 9.64 -3.00 -7.47
N ASP A 3 9.09 -3.49 -6.36
CA ASP A 3 9.77 -4.10 -5.21
C ASP A 3 10.16 -5.58 -5.42
N ALA A 4 10.27 -6.03 -6.67
CA ALA A 4 10.55 -7.41 -7.07
C ALA A 4 9.45 -8.45 -6.75
N HIS A 5 8.24 -8.04 -6.37
CA HIS A 5 7.07 -8.93 -6.38
C HIS A 5 6.45 -9.04 -7.79
N ASP A 6 6.71 -10.15 -8.47
CA ASP A 6 6.23 -10.48 -9.81
C ASP A 6 5.12 -11.55 -9.83
N SER A 7 4.77 -12.10 -8.67
CA SER A 7 3.76 -13.13 -8.52
C SER A 7 2.53 -12.64 -7.73
N GLY A 8 1.38 -13.21 -8.05
CA GLY A 8 0.10 -12.90 -7.41
C GLY A 8 -1.07 -13.26 -8.31
N LEU A 9 -2.12 -13.85 -7.74
CA LEU A 9 -3.36 -14.12 -8.46
C LEU A 9 -4.38 -13.06 -8.10
N TYR A 10 -4.87 -12.35 -9.11
CA TYR A 10 -5.91 -11.35 -8.98
C TYR A 10 -7.03 -11.69 -9.96
N ASP A 11 -8.26 -11.79 -9.48
CA ASP A 11 -9.43 -11.92 -10.34
C ASP A 11 -9.99 -10.53 -10.70
N TRP A 12 -10.70 -10.46 -11.83
CA TRP A 12 -11.26 -9.20 -12.32
C TRP A 12 -12.26 -8.56 -11.38
N LYS A 13 -13.01 -9.35 -10.60
CA LYS A 13 -13.98 -8.81 -9.64
C LYS A 13 -13.25 -8.16 -8.47
N TYR A 14 -12.18 -8.79 -7.99
CA TYR A 14 -11.34 -8.22 -6.95
C TYR A 14 -10.64 -6.94 -7.41
N LEU A 15 -10.07 -6.88 -8.61
CA LEU A 15 -9.49 -5.64 -9.13
C LEU A 15 -10.51 -4.50 -9.23
N ARG A 16 -11.73 -4.78 -9.72
CA ARG A 16 -12.81 -3.79 -9.72
C ARG A 16 -13.18 -3.35 -8.30
N HIS A 17 -13.30 -4.29 -7.36
CA HIS A 17 -13.58 -3.98 -5.96
C HIS A 17 -12.54 -3.04 -5.35
N LEU A 18 -11.25 -3.28 -5.65
CA LEU A 18 -10.17 -2.41 -5.20
C LEU A 18 -10.28 -1.01 -5.79
N CYS A 19 -10.67 -0.87 -7.06
CA CYS A 19 -10.93 0.45 -7.66
C CYS A 19 -12.13 1.15 -7.01
N ASP A 20 -13.27 0.45 -6.89
CA ASP A 20 -14.51 1.03 -6.38
C ASP A 20 -14.41 1.43 -4.90
N LYS A 21 -13.58 0.71 -4.12
CA LYS A 21 -13.42 0.93 -2.67
C LYS A 21 -12.07 1.49 -2.29
N GLN A 22 -11.30 2.02 -3.24
CA GLN A 22 -9.94 2.50 -3.02
C GLN A 22 -9.85 3.40 -1.79
N ASP A 23 -10.67 4.44 -1.70
CA ASP A 23 -10.62 5.42 -0.61
C ASP A 23 -10.92 4.79 0.76
N THR A 24 -11.93 3.93 0.84
CA THR A 24 -12.32 3.27 2.09
C THR A 24 -11.26 2.29 2.56
N LEU A 25 -10.76 1.45 1.65
CA LEU A 25 -9.71 0.48 1.95
C LEU A 25 -8.40 1.19 2.32
N TRP A 26 -8.13 2.32 1.69
CA TRP A 26 -6.96 3.14 1.98
C TRP A 26 -7.02 3.75 3.38
N GLN A 27 -8.16 4.33 3.75
CA GLN A 27 -8.33 4.89 5.10
C GLN A 27 -8.24 3.81 6.18
N ASP A 28 -8.88 2.65 5.98
CA ASP A 28 -8.80 1.51 6.91
C ASP A 28 -7.35 1.00 7.09
N TYR A 29 -6.56 1.00 6.01
CA TYR A 29 -5.13 0.68 6.09
C TYR A 29 -4.34 1.70 6.93
N LEU A 30 -4.61 3.00 6.77
CA LEU A 30 -3.96 4.05 7.56
C LEU A 30 -4.35 3.98 9.04
N ASP A 31 -5.62 3.71 9.33
CA ASP A 31 -6.11 3.58 10.70
C ASP A 31 -5.43 2.39 11.39
N LYS A 32 -5.28 1.26 10.68
CA LYS A 32 -4.54 0.08 11.16
C LYS A 32 -3.06 0.36 11.40
N LEU A 33 -2.41 1.10 10.50
CA LEU A 33 -1.02 1.51 10.68
C LEU A 33 -0.86 2.40 11.92
N SER A 34 -1.75 3.38 12.09
CA SER A 34 -1.75 4.28 13.25
C SER A 34 -1.96 3.51 14.55
N ALA A 35 -2.92 2.58 14.59
CA ALA A 35 -3.17 1.72 15.74
C ALA A 35 -1.99 0.80 16.07
N ALA A 36 -1.23 0.37 15.05
CA ALA A 36 -0.01 -0.42 15.21
C ALA A 36 1.22 0.43 15.57
N ASN A 37 1.08 1.76 15.65
CA ASN A 37 2.18 2.73 15.82
C ASN A 37 3.29 2.56 14.75
N LEU A 38 2.90 2.17 13.54
CA LEU A 38 3.76 2.01 12.38
C LEU A 38 3.51 3.15 11.38
N ALA A 39 4.55 3.58 10.69
CA ALA A 39 4.44 4.59 9.64
C ALA A 39 4.59 3.93 8.27
N ARG A 40 3.83 4.44 7.28
CA ARG A 40 3.96 4.07 5.86
C ARG A 40 5.20 4.72 5.22
N GLU A 41 6.27 4.91 5.98
CA GLU A 41 7.51 5.43 5.42
C GLU A 41 8.01 4.42 4.40
N SER A 42 7.98 4.79 3.13
CA SER A 42 8.77 4.13 2.12
C SER A 42 10.22 4.33 2.52
N ASN A 43 11.02 3.27 2.64
CA ASN A 43 12.48 3.36 2.68
C ASN A 43 13.03 3.87 1.34
N VAL A 44 12.50 4.99 0.83
CA VAL A 44 13.18 5.84 -0.15
C VAL A 44 14.42 6.29 0.58
N ILE A 45 15.57 5.73 0.17
CA ILE A 45 16.88 6.13 0.66
C ILE A 45 16.94 7.65 0.57
N GLN A 46 16.83 8.32 1.73
CA GLN A 46 17.01 9.75 1.85
C GLN A 46 18.50 9.99 1.61
N PHE A 47 18.89 10.14 0.34
CA PHE A 47 20.19 10.67 -0.02
C PHE A 47 20.23 12.12 0.46
N LYS A 48 20.57 12.32 1.73
CA LYS A 48 21.03 13.62 2.23
C LYS A 48 22.33 13.91 1.48
N SER A 49 22.21 14.68 0.40
CA SER A 49 23.37 15.30 -0.23
C SER A 49 24.06 16.16 0.82
N LEU A 50 25.30 15.84 1.11
CA LEU A 50 26.27 16.75 1.73
C LEU A 50 26.70 17.81 0.71
#